data_AF-A0A2E3N4K8-F1
#
_entry.id   AF-A0A2E3N4K8-F1
#
_cell.length_a   1.000
_cell.length_b   1.000
_cell.length_c   1.000
_cell.angle_alpha   90.00
_cell.angle_beta   90.00
_cell.angle_gamma   90.00
#
_symmetry.space_group_name_H-M   'P 1'
#
loop_
_entity.id
_entity.type
_entity.pdbx_description
1 polymer ?
#
loop_
_entity_poly.entity_id
_entity_poly.type
_entity_poly.pdbx_seq_one_letter_code
_entity_poly.pdbx_strand_id
1 'polypeptide(L)'
;MDCSYFNTNNNIDTSFWNQYSNRVSESFLKMHENRLEPMRKWKKTISSNNKLNDTSLLFYPFSGADFLHAYYLFPEANDYVLIAQEKIGDLPDFNSISSQKLKLYLNAVDHSLGDIYKRSYFITKSMMADTKEGSELNGLLPLFYWFISRTDHEIINVSNVYVDSNSKLNTFTSSIENKLDKKIKGIKFLFRKKGDEKLKSITYFNCDISNKGFNKNPEFKTYLNSIRTCNSFVKSASYLMHYSTFSDIRGITLEKSNSILEDDTGIPFKYLNNGGWDINLFGVYVMPVKDFSESRFQKDLSEAYMNETFNKGKLPFSLGYHWGSKEQNQMLYIKK
;
A
#
# COMPACT_ATOMS: atom_id res chain seq x y z
N MET A 1 12.82 -12.40 -6.49
CA MET A 1 13.63 -12.39 -7.73
C MET A 1 14.27 -13.76 -7.87
N ASP A 2 14.11 -14.37 -9.03
CA ASP A 2 14.80 -15.61 -9.40
C ASP A 2 16.26 -15.27 -9.81
N CYS A 3 17.18 -16.21 -9.64
CA CYS A 3 18.58 -16.08 -10.03
C CYS A 3 18.74 -15.88 -11.55
N SER A 4 17.78 -16.41 -12.32
CA SER A 4 17.73 -16.32 -13.79
C SER A 4 17.68 -14.89 -14.34
N TYR A 5 17.37 -13.88 -13.51
CA TYR A 5 17.40 -12.47 -13.89
C TYR A 5 18.82 -11.87 -13.88
N PHE A 6 19.81 -12.56 -13.31
CA PHE A 6 21.20 -12.15 -13.31
C PHE A 6 21.94 -12.98 -14.37
N ASN A 7 22.53 -12.30 -15.36
CA ASN A 7 23.20 -12.93 -16.50
C ASN A 7 24.19 -14.04 -16.07
N THR A 8 24.34 -15.07 -16.90
CA THR A 8 25.22 -16.24 -16.69
C THR A 8 26.70 -15.91 -16.51
N ASN A 9 27.10 -14.66 -16.74
CA ASN A 9 28.41 -14.13 -16.34
C ASN A 9 28.34 -13.57 -14.90
N ASN A 10 28.25 -14.47 -13.92
CA ASN A 10 28.72 -14.36 -12.52
C ASN A 10 28.79 -12.96 -11.86
N ASN A 11 27.78 -12.11 -11.96
CA ASN A 11 27.76 -10.85 -11.20
C ASN A 11 27.40 -11.05 -9.72
N ILE A 12 26.96 -12.23 -9.32
CA ILE A 12 26.67 -12.55 -7.92
C ILE A 12 27.31 -13.87 -7.51
N ASP A 13 28.06 -13.83 -6.41
CA ASP A 13 28.64 -15.00 -5.77
C ASP A 13 27.53 -15.96 -5.30
N THR A 14 27.61 -17.23 -5.72
CA THR A 14 26.61 -18.27 -5.41
C THR A 14 26.41 -18.44 -3.90
N SER A 15 27.49 -18.33 -3.12
CA SER A 15 27.40 -18.43 -1.65
C SER A 15 26.55 -17.29 -1.08
N PHE A 16 26.87 -16.04 -1.46
CA PHE A 16 26.05 -14.88 -1.10
C PHE A 16 24.59 -15.04 -1.56
N TRP A 17 24.34 -15.43 -2.81
CA TRP A 17 22.98 -15.58 -3.33
C TRP A 17 22.17 -16.59 -2.51
N ASN A 18 22.73 -17.77 -2.24
CA ASN A 18 22.05 -18.79 -1.47
C ASN A 18 21.73 -18.32 -0.05
N GLN A 19 22.67 -17.64 0.61
CA GLN A 19 22.44 -17.06 1.94
C GLN A 19 21.35 -15.97 1.92
N TYR A 20 21.42 -15.05 0.94
CA TYR A 20 20.43 -13.99 0.76
C TYR A 20 19.03 -14.56 0.49
N SER A 21 18.93 -15.47 -0.48
CA SER A 21 17.67 -16.08 -0.89
C SER A 21 17.01 -16.85 0.24
N ASN A 22 17.79 -17.62 1.02
CA ASN A 22 17.29 -18.33 2.19
C ASN A 22 16.76 -17.36 3.25
N ARG A 23 17.56 -16.36 3.64
CA ARG A 23 17.18 -15.38 4.67
C ARG A 23 15.89 -14.63 4.32
N VAL A 24 15.79 -14.17 3.08
CA VAL A 24 14.64 -13.42 2.60
C VAL A 24 13.41 -14.33 2.48
N SER A 25 13.59 -15.58 2.04
CA SER A 25 12.49 -16.55 1.93
C SER A 25 11.97 -16.98 3.30
N GLU A 26 12.84 -17.23 4.27
CA GLU A 26 12.43 -17.50 5.66
C GLU A 26 11.65 -16.33 6.26
N SER A 27 12.11 -15.09 6.03
CA SER A 27 11.44 -13.89 6.54
C SER A 27 10.05 -13.72 5.92
N PHE A 28 9.94 -13.97 4.62
CA PHE A 28 8.65 -13.97 3.92
C PHE A 28 7.73 -15.09 4.41
N LEU A 29 8.23 -16.33 4.55
CA LEU A 29 7.44 -17.46 5.03
C LEU A 29 6.85 -17.19 6.42
N LYS A 30 7.65 -16.65 7.34
CA LYS A 30 7.18 -16.25 8.67
C LYS A 30 6.05 -15.21 8.59
N MET A 31 6.20 -14.17 7.76
CA MET A 31 5.11 -13.19 7.57
C MET A 31 3.88 -13.83 6.92
N HIS A 32 4.09 -14.70 5.93
CA HIS A 32 3.02 -15.37 5.22
C HIS A 32 2.16 -16.21 6.17
N GLU A 33 2.78 -17.08 6.97
CA GLU A 33 2.09 -17.96 7.91
C GLU A 33 1.41 -17.19 9.06
N ASN A 34 2.07 -16.18 9.61
CA ASN A 34 1.59 -15.50 10.81
C ASN A 34 0.66 -14.30 10.53
N ARG A 35 0.64 -13.78 9.29
CA ARG A 35 -0.16 -12.60 8.93
C ARG A 35 -0.98 -12.82 7.66
N LEU A 36 -0.34 -13.09 6.53
CA LEU A 36 -1.02 -13.07 5.23
C LEU A 36 -2.04 -14.20 5.07
N GLU A 37 -1.72 -15.41 5.55
CA GLU A 37 -2.65 -16.55 5.56
C GLU A 37 -3.83 -16.33 6.49
N PRO A 38 -3.65 -15.90 7.76
CA PRO A 38 -4.74 -15.46 8.61
C PRO A 38 -5.61 -14.36 7.97
N MET A 39 -5.01 -13.35 7.32
CA MET A 39 -5.74 -12.31 6.59
C MET A 39 -6.59 -12.91 5.48
N ARG A 40 -6.02 -13.79 4.65
CA ARG A 40 -6.75 -14.47 3.56
C ARG A 40 -7.93 -15.28 4.09
N LYS A 41 -7.74 -16.00 5.20
CA LYS A 41 -8.79 -16.80 5.85
C LYS A 41 -9.88 -15.91 6.44
N TRP A 42 -9.51 -14.87 7.18
CA TRP A 42 -10.45 -13.90 7.75
C TRP A 42 -11.25 -13.16 6.66
N LYS A 43 -10.59 -12.77 5.56
CA LYS A 43 -11.27 -12.16 4.43
C LYS A 43 -12.36 -13.06 3.87
N LYS A 44 -12.13 -14.38 3.79
CA LYS A 44 -13.14 -15.37 3.38
C LYS A 44 -14.29 -15.49 4.39
N THR A 45 -14.10 -15.21 5.67
CA THR A 45 -15.21 -15.27 6.65
C THR A 45 -16.14 -14.05 6.56
N ILE A 46 -15.62 -12.90 6.12
CA ILE A 46 -16.40 -11.67 5.92
C ILE A 46 -16.90 -11.51 4.47
N SER A 47 -16.59 -12.49 3.61
CA SER A 47 -16.82 -12.49 2.16
C SER A 47 -18.27 -12.66 1.72
N SER A 48 -19.20 -12.99 2.62
CA SER A 48 -20.63 -12.89 2.34
C SER A 48 -21.06 -11.47 1.93
N ASN A 49 -20.21 -10.47 2.22
CA ASN A 49 -20.35 -9.11 1.75
C ASN A 49 -19.71 -8.94 0.35
N ASN A 50 -20.51 -9.05 -0.71
CA ASN A 50 -20.09 -9.01 -2.12
C ASN A 50 -19.18 -7.83 -2.51
N LYS A 51 -19.19 -6.72 -1.77
CA LYS A 51 -18.39 -5.52 -2.07
C LYS A 51 -16.88 -5.70 -1.83
N LEU A 52 -16.44 -6.70 -1.04
CA LEU A 52 -15.01 -7.03 -0.85
C LEU A 52 -14.50 -8.14 -1.80
N ASN A 53 -15.38 -8.68 -2.64
CA ASN A 53 -15.12 -9.81 -3.54
C ASN A 53 -15.36 -9.45 -5.00
N ASP A 54 -15.38 -8.16 -5.32
CA ASP A 54 -15.61 -7.70 -6.67
C ASP A 54 -14.32 -7.30 -7.37
N THR A 55 -14.44 -7.05 -8.66
CA THR A 55 -13.36 -6.52 -9.49
C THR A 55 -13.34 -4.99 -9.47
N SER A 56 -13.84 -4.36 -8.40
CA SER A 56 -13.77 -2.90 -8.29
C SER A 56 -12.33 -2.46 -8.12
N LEU A 57 -12.05 -1.22 -8.52
CA LEU A 57 -10.77 -0.58 -8.27
C LEU A 57 -10.52 -0.54 -6.74
N LEU A 58 -9.28 -0.77 -6.31
CA LEU A 58 -8.86 -0.48 -4.95
C LEU A 58 -8.12 0.85 -4.89
N PHE A 59 -8.65 1.79 -4.11
CA PHE A 59 -8.01 3.05 -3.81
C PHE A 59 -7.30 2.97 -2.46
N TYR A 60 -5.98 3.19 -2.46
CA TYR A 60 -5.16 3.08 -1.26
C TYR A 60 -4.32 4.35 -1.07
N PRO A 61 -4.89 5.41 -0.46
CA PRO A 61 -4.12 6.58 -0.09
C PRO A 61 -3.19 6.26 1.09
N PHE A 62 -2.04 6.93 1.13
CA PHE A 62 -0.99 6.72 2.15
C PHE A 62 -0.39 5.30 2.13
N SER A 63 -0.33 4.66 0.96
CA SER A 63 0.02 3.23 0.83
C SER A 63 1.49 2.90 1.05
N GLY A 64 2.40 3.86 0.84
CA GLY A 64 3.79 3.56 0.51
C GLY A 64 3.87 2.57 -0.66
N ALA A 65 4.78 1.60 -0.58
CA ALA A 65 4.93 0.52 -1.55
C ALA A 65 4.03 -0.71 -1.28
N ASP A 66 3.09 -0.65 -0.32
CA ASP A 66 2.42 -1.84 0.20
C ASP A 66 1.31 -2.40 -0.70
N PHE A 67 1.73 -3.05 -1.79
CA PHE A 67 0.83 -3.84 -2.61
C PHE A 67 0.45 -5.17 -1.95
N LEU A 68 1.29 -5.71 -1.08
CA LEU A 68 1.11 -7.07 -0.55
C LEU A 68 -0.16 -7.17 0.30
N HIS A 69 -0.36 -6.29 1.27
CA HIS A 69 -1.57 -6.33 2.09
C HIS A 69 -2.82 -5.96 1.29
N ALA A 70 -2.69 -5.00 0.37
CA ALA A 70 -3.76 -4.63 -0.56
C ALA A 70 -4.25 -5.84 -1.37
N TYR A 71 -3.34 -6.64 -1.93
CA TYR A 71 -3.67 -7.84 -2.68
C TYR A 71 -4.30 -8.93 -1.80
N TYR A 72 -3.79 -9.17 -0.59
CA TYR A 72 -4.34 -10.22 0.28
C TYR A 72 -5.74 -9.89 0.82
N LEU A 73 -6.07 -8.61 0.96
CA LEU A 73 -7.40 -8.14 1.38
C LEU A 73 -8.36 -7.97 0.21
N PHE A 74 -7.86 -7.55 -0.96
CA PHE A 74 -8.65 -7.29 -2.16
C PHE A 74 -8.06 -8.02 -3.37
N PRO A 75 -8.02 -9.37 -3.35
CA PRO A 75 -7.36 -10.13 -4.41
C PRO A 75 -8.09 -10.04 -5.75
N GLU A 76 -9.39 -9.76 -5.78
CA GLU A 76 -10.21 -9.71 -7.00
C GLU A 76 -10.18 -8.35 -7.70
N ALA A 77 -9.68 -7.30 -7.04
CA ALA A 77 -9.53 -5.99 -7.66
C ALA A 77 -8.68 -6.07 -8.93
N ASN A 78 -9.17 -5.45 -10.00
CA ASN A 78 -8.48 -5.46 -11.29
C ASN A 78 -7.53 -4.26 -11.46
N ASP A 79 -7.75 -3.18 -10.70
CA ASP A 79 -6.90 -1.99 -10.66
C ASP A 79 -6.63 -1.57 -9.21
N TYR A 80 -5.39 -1.24 -8.91
CA TYR A 80 -4.94 -0.73 -7.63
C TYR A 80 -4.35 0.67 -7.84
N VAL A 81 -4.92 1.69 -7.20
CA VAL A 81 -4.38 3.06 -7.19
C VAL A 81 -3.78 3.34 -5.82
N LEU A 82 -2.45 3.38 -5.78
CA LEU A 82 -1.65 3.59 -4.59
C LEU A 82 -1.08 5.01 -4.62
N ILE A 83 -1.10 5.72 -3.50
CA ILE A 83 -0.59 7.09 -3.43
C ILE A 83 0.20 7.28 -2.15
N ALA A 84 1.42 7.77 -2.28
CA ALA A 84 2.23 8.17 -1.14
C ALA A 84 3.25 9.25 -1.55
N GLN A 85 4.10 9.70 -0.63
CA GLN A 85 5.06 10.78 -0.89
C GLN A 85 6.44 10.27 -1.31
N GLU A 86 6.68 8.97 -1.17
CA GLU A 86 7.96 8.38 -1.44
C GLU A 86 8.24 8.33 -2.95
N LYS A 87 9.51 8.58 -3.31
CA LYS A 87 9.92 8.61 -4.70
C LYS A 87 9.75 7.25 -5.36
N ILE A 88 9.35 7.25 -6.64
CA ILE A 88 9.32 6.04 -7.47
C ILE A 88 10.74 5.48 -7.57
N GLY A 89 11.70 6.34 -7.92
CA GLY A 89 13.09 5.98 -8.14
C GLY A 89 13.27 5.01 -9.30
N ASP A 90 14.42 4.34 -9.34
CA ASP A 90 14.87 3.57 -10.50
C ASP A 90 15.45 2.22 -10.07
N LEU A 91 15.54 1.29 -11.03
CA LEU A 91 16.32 0.06 -10.86
C LEU A 91 17.76 0.29 -11.30
N PRO A 92 18.75 -0.31 -10.63
CA PRO A 92 20.10 -0.34 -11.17
C PRO A 92 20.11 -1.12 -12.49
N ASP A 93 21.05 -0.79 -13.38
CA ASP A 93 21.34 -1.63 -14.53
C ASP A 93 22.02 -2.93 -14.07
N PHE A 94 21.21 -3.98 -13.92
CA PHE A 94 21.67 -5.28 -13.44
C PHE A 94 22.71 -5.94 -14.37
N ASN A 95 22.82 -5.50 -15.63
CA ASN A 95 23.82 -6.04 -16.56
C ASN A 95 25.21 -5.42 -16.34
N SER A 96 25.28 -4.19 -15.83
CA SER A 96 26.54 -3.44 -15.66
C SER A 96 26.94 -3.23 -14.19
N ILE A 97 26.04 -3.50 -13.24
CA ILE A 97 26.33 -3.36 -11.81
C ILE A 97 27.43 -4.33 -11.37
N SER A 98 28.40 -3.82 -10.60
CA SER A 98 29.44 -4.67 -10.02
C SER A 98 28.89 -5.59 -8.93
N SER A 99 29.54 -6.74 -8.72
CA SER A 99 29.10 -7.71 -7.70
C SER A 99 28.97 -7.09 -6.30
N GLN A 100 29.92 -6.24 -5.89
CA GLN A 100 29.85 -5.56 -4.60
C GLN A 100 28.64 -4.62 -4.50
N LYS A 101 28.38 -3.81 -5.53
CA LYS A 101 27.22 -2.90 -5.54
C LYS A 101 25.91 -3.68 -5.55
N LEU A 102 25.85 -4.80 -6.27
CA LEU A 102 24.67 -5.66 -6.28
C LEU A 102 24.39 -6.27 -4.90
N LYS A 103 25.42 -6.72 -4.18
CA LYS A 103 25.26 -7.23 -2.79
C LYS A 103 24.72 -6.14 -1.85
N LEU A 104 25.25 -4.92 -1.95
CA LEU A 104 24.79 -3.78 -1.16
C LEU A 104 23.33 -3.43 -1.49
N TYR A 105 22.98 -3.36 -2.77
CA TYR A 105 21.63 -3.12 -3.25
C TYR A 105 20.63 -4.16 -2.71
N LEU A 106 20.95 -5.45 -2.85
CA LEU A 106 20.08 -6.53 -2.38
C LEU A 106 19.88 -6.50 -0.86
N ASN A 107 20.94 -6.22 -0.11
CA ASN A 107 20.84 -6.06 1.35
C ASN A 107 20.04 -4.81 1.74
N ALA A 108 20.11 -3.71 0.98
CA ALA A 108 19.30 -2.51 1.22
C ALA A 108 17.81 -2.78 0.97
N VAL A 109 17.48 -3.54 -0.09
CA VAL A 109 16.11 -4.02 -0.34
C VAL A 109 15.60 -4.86 0.84
N ASP A 110 16.39 -5.84 1.29
CA ASP A 110 16.04 -6.71 2.42
C ASP A 110 15.86 -5.93 3.73
N HIS A 111 16.75 -4.96 3.99
CA HIS A 111 16.64 -4.06 5.14
C HIS A 111 15.33 -3.28 5.14
N SER A 112 14.99 -2.63 4.02
CA SER A 112 13.75 -1.86 3.88
C SER A 112 12.51 -2.72 4.06
N LEU A 113 12.54 -3.97 3.57
CA LEU A 113 11.46 -4.94 3.75
C LEU A 113 11.34 -5.48 5.19
N GLY A 114 12.38 -5.35 6.02
CA GLY A 114 12.36 -5.80 7.41
C GLY A 114 11.22 -5.17 8.23
N ASP A 115 10.93 -3.89 7.98
CA ASP A 115 9.83 -3.18 8.63
C ASP A 115 8.46 -3.76 8.26
N ILE A 116 8.20 -4.01 6.97
CA ILE A 116 6.92 -4.57 6.55
C ILE A 116 6.73 -6.01 7.04
N TYR A 117 7.79 -6.83 7.03
CA TYR A 117 7.75 -8.20 7.54
C TYR A 117 7.39 -8.23 9.02
N LYS A 118 8.03 -7.37 9.82
CA LYS A 118 7.82 -7.34 11.26
C LYS A 118 6.52 -6.65 11.66
N ARG A 119 6.26 -5.46 11.11
CA ARG A 119 5.27 -4.50 11.64
C ARG A 119 4.01 -4.34 10.80
N SER A 120 4.00 -4.83 9.55
CA SER A 120 2.97 -4.57 8.53
C SER A 120 2.90 -3.14 7.98
N TYR A 121 3.86 -2.27 8.29
CA TYR A 121 3.97 -0.92 7.75
C TYR A 121 5.43 -0.47 7.72
N PHE A 122 5.72 0.50 6.87
CA PHE A 122 7.03 1.15 6.81
C PHE A 122 7.09 2.32 7.80
N ILE A 123 8.20 2.47 8.53
CA ILE A 123 8.42 3.66 9.34
C ILE A 123 8.85 4.78 8.40
N THR A 124 8.05 5.85 8.28
CA THR A 124 8.28 6.94 7.30
C THR A 124 9.70 7.52 7.37
N LYS A 125 10.23 7.75 8.58
CA LYS A 125 11.61 8.26 8.74
C LYS A 125 12.67 7.29 8.22
N SER A 126 12.53 6.00 8.50
CA SER A 126 13.42 4.96 7.99
C SER A 126 13.31 4.85 6.48
N MET A 127 12.08 4.76 5.96
CA MET A 127 11.79 4.65 4.54
C MET A 127 12.35 5.83 3.74
N MET A 128 12.20 7.07 4.23
CA MET A 128 12.82 8.24 3.60
C MET A 128 14.35 8.19 3.60
N ALA A 129 14.98 7.64 4.64
CA ALA A 129 16.43 7.51 4.71
C ALA A 129 16.95 6.39 3.78
N ASP A 130 16.25 5.26 3.76
CA ASP A 130 16.58 4.10 2.92
C ASP A 130 16.38 4.41 1.44
N THR A 131 15.32 5.15 1.10
CA THR A 131 14.87 5.36 -0.28
C THR A 131 15.31 6.67 -0.94
N LYS A 132 16.17 7.44 -0.27
CA LYS A 132 16.61 8.75 -0.77
C LYS A 132 17.41 8.62 -2.07
N GLU A 133 17.41 9.70 -2.84
CA GLU A 133 18.18 9.76 -4.07
C GLU A 133 19.67 9.55 -3.81
N GLY A 134 20.29 8.65 -4.57
CA GLY A 134 21.69 8.27 -4.43
C GLY A 134 21.99 7.27 -3.30
N SER A 135 20.99 6.80 -2.54
CA SER A 135 21.17 5.61 -1.69
C SER A 135 21.22 4.34 -2.53
N GLU A 136 21.61 3.24 -1.89
CA GLU A 136 21.60 1.91 -2.46
C GLU A 136 20.20 1.52 -2.96
N LEU A 137 19.15 1.89 -2.22
CA LEU A 137 17.76 1.68 -2.62
C LEU A 137 17.19 3.00 -3.15
N ASN A 138 17.37 3.34 -4.42
CA ASN A 138 16.81 4.58 -4.97
C ASN A 138 15.29 4.43 -5.23
N GLY A 139 14.45 4.84 -4.28
CA GLY A 139 12.98 4.83 -4.38
C GLY A 139 12.28 3.49 -4.16
N LEU A 140 10.97 3.45 -4.44
CA LEU A 140 10.08 2.33 -4.16
C LEU A 140 9.99 1.27 -5.24
N LEU A 141 10.51 1.55 -6.44
CA LEU A 141 10.39 0.65 -7.59
C LEU A 141 10.85 -0.78 -7.26
N PRO A 142 12.00 -1.01 -6.59
CA PRO A 142 12.43 -2.36 -6.21
C PRO A 142 11.44 -3.12 -5.31
N LEU A 143 10.74 -2.40 -4.43
CA LEU A 143 9.78 -2.99 -3.50
C LEU A 143 8.52 -3.46 -4.24
N PHE A 144 8.04 -2.70 -5.24
CA PHE A 144 6.92 -3.14 -6.08
C PHE A 144 7.24 -4.43 -6.84
N TYR A 145 8.41 -4.49 -7.50
CA TYR A 145 8.88 -5.72 -8.16
C TYR A 145 8.93 -6.89 -7.18
N TRP A 146 9.42 -6.64 -5.97
CA TRP A 146 9.46 -7.64 -4.93
C TRP A 146 8.06 -8.16 -4.56
N PHE A 147 7.12 -7.28 -4.20
CA PHE A 147 5.78 -7.68 -3.78
C PHE A 147 4.98 -8.37 -4.89
N ILE A 148 5.05 -7.88 -6.12
CA ILE A 148 4.39 -8.53 -7.27
C ILE A 148 4.96 -9.94 -7.46
N SER A 149 6.29 -10.10 -7.41
CA SER A 149 6.91 -11.43 -7.53
C SER A 149 6.53 -12.40 -6.40
N ARG A 150 6.23 -11.88 -5.20
CA ARG A 150 5.83 -12.67 -4.02
C ARG A 150 4.34 -13.05 -3.98
N THR A 151 3.56 -12.62 -4.97
CA THR A 151 2.13 -12.95 -5.09
C THR A 151 1.83 -13.92 -6.24
N ASP A 152 2.87 -14.56 -6.80
CA ASP A 152 2.78 -15.48 -7.95
C ASP A 152 2.24 -14.83 -9.24
N HIS A 153 2.57 -13.54 -9.41
CA HIS A 153 2.29 -12.80 -10.62
C HIS A 153 3.54 -12.61 -11.47
N GLU A 154 3.33 -12.47 -12.78
CA GLU A 154 4.32 -11.99 -13.73
C GLU A 154 3.97 -10.57 -14.17
N ILE A 155 5.01 -9.74 -14.33
CA ILE A 155 4.89 -8.37 -14.82
C ILE A 155 4.92 -8.43 -16.36
N ILE A 156 3.89 -7.88 -16.97
CA ILE A 156 3.72 -7.82 -18.43
C ILE A 156 4.31 -6.53 -18.99
N ASN A 157 4.07 -5.41 -18.30
CA ASN A 157 4.57 -4.11 -18.72
C ASN A 157 4.75 -3.19 -17.51
N VAL A 158 5.72 -2.29 -17.61
CA VAL A 158 5.94 -1.20 -16.66
C VAL A 158 6.04 0.10 -17.44
N SER A 159 5.26 1.11 -17.07
CA SER A 159 5.22 2.38 -17.79
C SER A 159 5.18 3.56 -16.85
N ASN A 160 6.00 4.57 -17.14
CA ASN A 160 5.93 5.86 -16.46
C ASN A 160 4.65 6.58 -16.87
N VAL A 161 3.92 7.12 -15.90
CA VAL A 161 2.65 7.83 -16.12
C VAL A 161 2.65 9.19 -15.45
N TYR A 162 1.83 10.11 -15.96
CA TYR A 162 1.63 11.41 -15.34
C TYR A 162 0.18 11.86 -15.52
N VAL A 163 -0.27 12.78 -14.68
CA VAL A 163 -1.54 13.48 -14.85
C VAL A 163 -1.29 14.81 -15.56
N ASP A 164 -1.94 15.00 -16.72
CA ASP A 164 -1.80 16.19 -17.54
C ASP A 164 -2.62 17.38 -17.03
N SER A 165 -2.54 18.52 -17.73
CA SER A 165 -3.33 19.71 -17.40
C SER A 165 -4.84 19.54 -17.60
N ASN A 166 -5.28 18.51 -18.32
CA ASN A 166 -6.69 18.17 -18.52
C ASN A 166 -7.17 17.14 -17.48
N SER A 167 -6.36 16.87 -16.44
CA SER A 167 -6.63 15.87 -15.40
C SER A 167 -6.75 14.44 -15.94
N LYS A 168 -6.06 14.12 -17.05
CA LYS A 168 -6.04 12.79 -17.65
C LYS A 168 -4.72 12.07 -17.39
N LEU A 169 -4.80 10.75 -17.20
CA LEU A 169 -3.64 9.88 -17.07
C LEU A 169 -3.03 9.61 -18.45
N ASN A 170 -1.75 9.90 -18.60
CA ASN A 170 -0.98 9.67 -19.82
C ASN A 170 0.32 8.93 -19.50
N THR A 171 0.90 8.25 -20.48
CA THR A 171 2.23 7.63 -20.37
C THR A 171 3.32 8.57 -20.89
N PHE A 172 4.53 8.47 -20.36
CA PHE A 172 5.68 9.20 -20.87
C PHE A 172 6.95 8.34 -20.93
N THR A 173 7.90 8.78 -21.75
CA THR A 173 9.26 8.23 -21.84
C THR A 173 10.26 9.21 -21.22
N SER A 174 11.44 8.72 -20.83
CA SER A 174 12.49 9.55 -20.21
C SER A 174 12.88 10.78 -21.05
N SER A 175 12.70 10.73 -22.38
CA SER A 175 12.98 11.83 -23.31
C SER A 175 12.15 13.11 -23.08
N ILE A 176 10.96 13.00 -22.47
CA ILE A 176 10.11 14.16 -22.17
C ILE A 176 9.98 14.43 -20.67
N GLU A 177 10.68 13.67 -19.82
CA GLU A 177 10.52 13.75 -18.37
C GLU A 177 10.83 15.15 -17.81
N ASN A 178 11.88 15.78 -18.33
CA ASN A 178 12.27 17.15 -17.95
C ASN A 178 11.21 18.20 -18.34
N LYS A 179 10.36 17.90 -19.32
CA LYS A 179 9.25 18.77 -19.74
C LYS A 179 7.99 18.60 -18.89
N LEU A 180 7.96 17.59 -18.02
CA LEU A 180 6.87 17.28 -17.10
C LEU A 180 7.17 17.82 -15.69
N ASP A 181 8.04 18.82 -15.59
CA ASP A 181 8.32 19.49 -14.33
C ASP A 181 7.01 19.99 -13.69
N LYS A 182 6.86 19.79 -12.38
CA LYS A 182 5.66 20.08 -11.59
C LYS A 182 4.41 19.23 -11.87
N LYS A 183 4.42 18.29 -12.82
CA LYS A 183 3.29 17.35 -12.99
C LYS A 183 3.41 16.18 -12.03
N ILE A 184 2.27 15.68 -11.55
CA ILE A 184 2.24 14.49 -10.71
C ILE A 184 2.59 13.28 -11.57
N LYS A 185 3.68 12.61 -11.18
CA LYS A 185 4.22 11.43 -11.84
C LYS A 185 3.84 10.17 -11.06
N GLY A 186 3.80 9.07 -11.79
CA GLY A 186 3.52 7.74 -11.27
C GLY A 186 4.19 6.66 -12.10
N ILE A 187 4.07 5.43 -11.61
CA ILE A 187 4.48 4.22 -12.31
C ILE A 187 3.28 3.29 -12.40
N LYS A 188 3.05 2.72 -13.59
CA LYS A 188 2.00 1.74 -13.82
C LYS A 188 2.61 0.38 -14.13
N PHE A 189 2.25 -0.61 -13.34
CA PHE A 189 2.52 -2.02 -13.59
C PHE A 189 1.28 -2.67 -14.19
N LEU A 190 1.46 -3.38 -15.29
CA LEU A 190 0.49 -4.33 -15.82
C LEU A 190 1.01 -5.73 -15.49
N PHE A 191 0.21 -6.55 -14.84
CA PHE A 191 0.64 -7.85 -14.34
C PHE A 191 -0.52 -8.85 -14.41
N ARG A 192 -0.22 -10.14 -14.33
CA ARG A 192 -1.22 -11.20 -14.25
C ARG A 192 -0.69 -12.35 -13.42
N LYS A 193 -1.60 -13.19 -12.93
CA LYS A 193 -1.20 -14.42 -12.27
C LYS A 193 -0.59 -15.35 -13.32
N LYS A 194 0.48 -16.06 -12.98
CA LYS A 194 1.11 -16.98 -13.94
C LYS A 194 0.10 -18.02 -14.42
N GLY A 195 -0.01 -18.17 -15.74
CA GLY A 195 -0.99 -19.07 -16.37
C GLY A 195 -2.43 -18.56 -16.42
N ASP A 196 -2.70 -17.32 -15.97
CA ASP A 196 -3.98 -16.64 -16.16
C ASP A 196 -3.89 -15.66 -17.34
N GLU A 197 -5.02 -15.37 -17.98
CA GLU A 197 -5.14 -14.35 -19.04
C GLU A 197 -5.58 -13.00 -18.49
N LYS A 198 -6.18 -12.97 -17.29
CA LYS A 198 -6.72 -11.76 -16.68
C LYS A 198 -5.60 -10.82 -16.23
N LEU A 199 -5.52 -9.67 -16.89
CA LEU A 199 -4.62 -8.59 -16.54
C LEU A 199 -5.17 -7.77 -15.36
N LYS A 200 -4.26 -7.36 -14.48
CA LYS A 200 -4.47 -6.42 -13.39
C LYS A 200 -3.47 -5.28 -13.49
N SER A 201 -3.76 -4.15 -12.86
CA SER A 201 -2.84 -3.03 -12.84
C SER A 201 -2.60 -2.42 -11.46
N ILE A 202 -1.37 -2.00 -11.18
CA ILE A 202 -1.03 -1.13 -10.05
C ILE A 202 -0.59 0.20 -10.66
N THR A 203 -1.21 1.29 -10.24
CA THR A 203 -0.72 2.64 -10.53
C THR A 203 -0.34 3.30 -9.22
N TYR A 204 0.96 3.54 -9.03
CA TYR A 204 1.48 4.28 -7.88
C TYR A 204 1.76 5.72 -8.27
N PHE A 205 1.29 6.68 -7.49
CA PHE A 205 1.62 8.10 -7.65
C PHE A 205 2.46 8.60 -6.48
N ASN A 206 3.53 9.33 -6.80
CA ASN A 206 4.24 10.15 -5.83
C ASN A 206 3.54 11.52 -5.74
N CYS A 207 2.80 11.77 -4.66
CA CYS A 207 2.07 13.01 -4.47
C CYS A 207 1.86 13.35 -2.99
N ASP A 208 2.01 14.64 -2.66
CA ASP A 208 1.43 15.22 -1.43
C ASP A 208 -0.08 15.34 -1.61
N ILE A 209 -0.84 14.53 -0.88
CA ILE A 209 -2.32 14.49 -0.87
C ILE A 209 -2.94 15.25 0.30
N SER A 210 -2.17 16.13 0.96
CA SER A 210 -2.75 17.16 1.83
C SER A 210 -3.56 18.17 1.00
N ASN A 211 -4.44 18.94 1.65
CA ASN A 211 -5.14 20.04 1.00
C ASN A 211 -4.16 21.03 0.35
N LYS A 212 -2.99 21.27 0.97
CA LYS A 212 -1.93 22.12 0.39
C LYS A 212 -1.33 21.49 -0.85
N GLY A 213 -1.09 20.18 -0.84
CA GLY A 213 -0.61 19.42 -1.98
C GLY A 213 -1.59 19.44 -3.15
N PHE A 214 -2.89 19.27 -2.88
CA PHE A 214 -3.94 19.42 -3.89
C PHE A 214 -4.10 20.84 -4.40
N ASN A 215 -3.98 21.87 -3.55
CA ASN A 215 -4.00 23.26 -4.01
C ASN A 215 -2.84 23.58 -4.97
N LYS A 216 -1.69 22.91 -4.81
CA LYS A 216 -0.57 23.01 -5.74
C LYS A 216 -0.75 22.18 -7.02
N ASN A 217 -1.54 21.11 -6.96
CA ASN A 217 -1.76 20.16 -8.06
C ASN A 217 -3.26 19.88 -8.26
N PRO A 218 -4.07 20.91 -8.59
CA PRO A 218 -5.52 20.78 -8.67
C PRO A 218 -5.97 19.75 -9.73
N GLU A 219 -5.19 19.57 -10.80
CA GLU A 219 -5.49 18.57 -11.84
C GLU A 219 -5.40 17.13 -11.30
N PHE A 220 -4.53 16.89 -10.31
CA PHE A 220 -4.46 15.58 -9.67
C PHE A 220 -5.68 15.34 -8.77
N LYS A 221 -6.14 16.35 -8.02
CA LYS A 221 -7.40 16.26 -7.25
C LYS A 221 -8.58 15.95 -8.18
N THR A 222 -8.66 16.63 -9.33
CA THR A 222 -9.70 16.39 -10.34
C THR A 222 -9.59 14.99 -10.95
N TYR A 223 -8.38 14.51 -11.24
CA TYR A 223 -8.14 13.13 -11.68
C TYR A 223 -8.66 12.12 -10.66
N LEU A 224 -8.35 12.28 -9.37
CA LEU A 224 -8.86 11.41 -8.30
C LEU A 224 -10.39 11.47 -8.19
N ASN A 225 -11.00 12.64 -8.40
CA ASN A 225 -12.44 12.77 -8.48
C ASN A 225 -13.06 12.14 -9.73
N SER A 226 -12.27 11.86 -10.77
CA SER A 226 -12.74 11.21 -11.99
C SER A 226 -12.61 9.68 -11.97
N ILE A 227 -11.89 9.11 -10.99
CA ILE A 227 -11.79 7.65 -10.89
C ILE A 227 -13.17 7.07 -10.66
N ARG A 228 -13.42 5.90 -11.26
CA ARG A 228 -14.64 5.14 -11.05
C ARG A 228 -14.81 4.77 -9.57
N THR A 229 -16.06 4.52 -9.17
CA THR A 229 -16.38 3.99 -7.84
C THR A 229 -15.49 2.80 -7.49
N CYS A 230 -15.01 2.78 -6.25
CA CYS A 230 -13.94 1.90 -5.82
C CYS A 230 -14.24 1.30 -4.45
N ASN A 231 -13.41 0.37 -4.01
CA ASN A 231 -13.21 0.11 -2.59
C ASN A 231 -12.01 0.91 -2.11
N SER A 232 -11.95 1.24 -0.83
CA SER A 232 -10.78 1.89 -0.24
C SER A 232 -10.17 1.06 0.87
N PHE A 233 -8.84 1.14 0.94
CA PHE A 233 -8.07 0.56 2.02
C PHE A 233 -7.17 1.63 2.63
N VAL A 234 -7.12 1.71 3.95
CA VAL A 234 -6.24 2.63 4.68
C VAL A 234 -5.69 1.92 5.90
N LYS A 235 -4.38 2.03 6.16
CA LYS A 235 -3.82 1.54 7.41
C LYS A 235 -2.55 2.29 7.77
N SER A 236 -2.26 2.39 9.07
CA SER A 236 -1.04 2.99 9.60
C SER A 236 -0.74 4.35 8.94
N ALA A 237 -1.80 5.14 8.71
CA ALA A 237 -1.81 6.35 7.91
C ALA A 237 -1.52 7.61 8.76
N SER A 238 -0.78 7.46 9.86
CA SER A 238 -0.39 8.54 10.77
C SER A 238 -1.54 9.44 11.25
N TYR A 239 -2.76 8.90 11.28
CA TYR A 239 -4.00 9.64 11.58
C TYR A 239 -4.21 10.88 10.69
N LEU A 240 -3.65 10.91 9.46
CA LEU A 240 -3.62 12.12 8.63
C LEU A 240 -5.03 12.63 8.31
N MET A 241 -5.99 11.73 8.06
CA MET A 241 -7.38 12.09 7.80
C MET A 241 -8.16 12.55 9.06
N HIS A 242 -7.54 12.59 10.24
CA HIS A 242 -8.11 13.24 11.42
C HIS A 242 -7.94 14.75 11.37
N TYR A 243 -6.92 15.24 10.66
CA TYR A 243 -6.62 16.66 10.55
C TYR A 243 -7.51 17.34 9.51
N SER A 244 -7.80 18.62 9.72
CA SER A 244 -8.50 19.45 8.72
C SER A 244 -7.68 19.66 7.45
N THR A 245 -6.34 19.60 7.55
CA THR A 245 -5.39 19.73 6.44
C THR A 245 -5.40 18.56 5.46
N PHE A 246 -6.13 17.48 5.74
CA PHE A 246 -6.35 16.35 4.84
C PHE A 246 -7.86 16.11 4.62
N SER A 247 -8.68 17.14 4.76
CA SER A 247 -10.13 17.04 4.54
C SER A 247 -10.48 16.67 3.10
N ASP A 248 -9.69 17.12 2.12
CA ASP A 248 -9.97 16.84 0.71
C ASP A 248 -9.84 15.36 0.38
N ILE A 249 -8.72 14.72 0.77
CA ILE A 249 -8.52 13.29 0.53
C ILE A 249 -9.54 12.46 1.33
N ARG A 250 -9.87 12.86 2.56
CA ARG A 250 -10.96 12.24 3.33
C ARG A 250 -12.29 12.31 2.56
N GLY A 251 -12.62 13.46 1.98
CA GLY A 251 -13.82 13.65 1.16
C GLY A 251 -13.84 12.75 -0.07
N ILE A 252 -12.73 12.71 -0.82
CA ILE A 252 -12.57 11.84 -1.99
C ILE A 252 -12.78 10.38 -1.62
N THR A 253 -12.13 9.91 -0.54
CA THR A 253 -12.28 8.53 -0.07
C THR A 253 -13.74 8.21 0.31
N LEU A 254 -14.43 9.09 1.04
CA LEU A 254 -15.85 8.90 1.41
C LEU A 254 -16.79 8.88 0.19
N GLU A 255 -16.55 9.76 -0.77
CA GLU A 255 -17.39 9.89 -1.96
C GLU A 255 -17.27 8.66 -2.86
N LYS A 256 -16.03 8.25 -3.19
CA LYS A 256 -15.74 7.22 -4.20
C LYS A 256 -15.92 5.80 -3.69
N SER A 257 -15.88 5.59 -2.38
CA SER A 257 -15.87 4.24 -1.82
C SER A 257 -17.25 3.61 -1.74
N ASN A 258 -17.39 2.39 -2.27
CA ASN A 258 -18.47 1.45 -2.00
C ASN A 258 -18.24 0.70 -0.68
N SER A 259 -16.97 0.45 -0.34
CA SER A 259 -16.56 -0.04 0.96
C SER A 259 -15.23 0.59 1.38
N ILE A 260 -15.01 0.73 2.68
CA ILE A 260 -13.77 1.23 3.27
C ILE A 260 -13.33 0.21 4.32
N LEU A 261 -12.13 -0.34 4.15
CA LEU A 261 -11.46 -1.13 5.17
C LEU A 261 -10.32 -0.31 5.76
N GLU A 262 -10.34 -0.08 7.06
CA GLU A 262 -9.31 0.73 7.72
C GLU A 262 -9.04 0.35 9.18
N ASP A 263 -7.85 0.70 9.68
CA ASP A 263 -7.61 0.81 11.12
C ASP A 263 -8.02 2.20 11.64
N ASP A 264 -7.88 2.43 12.94
CA ASP A 264 -8.29 3.68 13.60
C ASP A 264 -7.52 4.92 13.13
N THR A 265 -6.43 4.72 12.38
CA THR A 265 -5.60 5.78 11.78
C THR A 265 -6.22 6.34 10.49
N GLY A 266 -7.25 5.69 9.96
CA GLY A 266 -7.99 6.11 8.78
C GLY A 266 -8.93 7.30 9.04
N ILE A 267 -10.13 7.22 8.48
CA ILE A 267 -11.17 8.24 8.62
C ILE A 267 -11.75 8.16 10.04
N PRO A 268 -11.91 9.29 10.74
CA PRO A 268 -12.55 9.27 12.05
C PRO A 268 -13.99 8.71 12.00
N PHE A 269 -14.33 7.84 12.94
CA PHE A 269 -15.60 7.12 13.04
C PHE A 269 -16.82 8.04 12.96
N LYS A 270 -16.75 9.24 13.55
CA LYS A 270 -17.80 10.27 13.46
C LYS A 270 -18.22 10.66 12.04
N TYR A 271 -17.37 10.45 11.02
CA TYR A 271 -17.72 10.72 9.62
C TYR A 271 -18.45 9.56 8.94
N LEU A 272 -18.44 8.37 9.55
CA LEU A 272 -18.99 7.12 9.01
C LEU A 272 -20.23 6.65 9.80
N ASN A 273 -20.33 6.99 11.09
CA ASN A 273 -21.49 6.74 11.93
C ASN A 273 -22.63 7.75 11.70
N ASN A 274 -23.13 7.82 10.46
CA ASN A 274 -24.17 8.77 10.03
C ASN A 274 -25.40 8.09 9.41
N GLY A 275 -25.50 6.77 9.54
CA GLY A 275 -26.60 5.97 8.99
C GLY A 275 -26.43 5.54 7.53
N GLY A 276 -25.50 6.14 6.76
CA GLY A 276 -25.23 5.80 5.35
C GLY A 276 -24.29 4.59 5.14
N TRP A 277 -23.78 4.01 6.22
CA TRP A 277 -22.84 2.89 6.19
C TRP A 277 -23.32 1.75 7.10
N ASP A 278 -23.12 0.53 6.64
CA ASP A 278 -23.12 -0.67 7.47
C ASP A 278 -21.74 -0.81 8.13
N ILE A 279 -21.72 -0.73 9.46
CA ILE A 279 -20.50 -0.70 10.27
C ILE A 279 -20.19 -2.11 10.79
N ASN A 280 -18.98 -2.60 10.52
CA ASN A 280 -18.48 -3.88 10.98
C ASN A 280 -17.11 -3.68 11.62
N LEU A 281 -17.01 -3.87 12.92
CA LEU A 281 -15.79 -3.64 13.71
C LEU A 281 -15.18 -4.97 14.12
N PHE A 282 -13.85 -5.08 14.06
CA PHE A 282 -13.14 -6.32 14.36
C PHE A 282 -11.96 -6.06 15.30
N GLY A 283 -11.77 -6.93 16.27
CA GLY A 283 -10.69 -6.85 17.24
C GLY A 283 -11.03 -5.95 18.43
N VAL A 284 -10.07 -5.16 18.88
CA VAL A 284 -10.18 -4.32 20.07
C VAL A 284 -9.59 -2.94 19.78
N TYR A 285 -10.35 -1.89 20.06
CA TYR A 285 -9.87 -0.52 19.97
C TYR A 285 -9.29 -0.06 21.30
N VAL A 286 -8.09 0.49 21.26
CA VAL A 286 -7.34 0.98 22.42
C VAL A 286 -6.79 2.38 22.16
N MET A 287 -6.12 2.96 23.15
CA MET A 287 -5.45 4.25 23.00
C MET A 287 -4.41 4.20 21.88
N PRO A 288 -4.31 5.22 21.00
CA PRO A 288 -3.23 5.35 20.03
C PRO A 288 -1.85 5.13 20.65
N VAL A 289 -0.92 4.59 19.87
CA VAL A 289 0.48 4.44 20.32
C VAL A 289 1.10 5.79 20.67
N LYS A 290 2.10 5.78 21.56
CA LYS A 290 2.72 6.99 22.16
C LYS A 290 3.30 8.00 21.15
N ASP A 291 3.57 7.57 19.92
CA ASP A 291 4.04 8.44 18.84
C ASP A 291 2.95 9.44 18.38
N PHE A 292 1.69 9.20 18.72
CA PHE A 292 0.55 10.04 18.36
C PHE A 292 -0.12 10.62 19.61
N SER A 293 -0.74 11.79 19.43
CA SER A 293 -1.47 12.46 20.51
C SER A 293 -2.66 11.62 20.98
N GLU A 294 -2.86 11.55 22.29
CA GLU A 294 -4.06 10.95 22.91
C GLU A 294 -5.36 11.59 22.41
N SER A 295 -5.32 12.83 21.90
CA SER A 295 -6.47 13.48 21.24
C SER A 295 -6.94 12.79 19.95
N ARG A 296 -6.20 11.78 19.47
CA ARG A 296 -6.61 10.89 18.38
C ARG A 296 -7.48 9.73 18.86
N PHE A 297 -7.62 9.54 20.17
CA PHE A 297 -8.59 8.61 20.73
C PHE A 297 -10.01 9.06 20.40
N GLN A 298 -10.82 8.12 19.93
CA GLN A 298 -12.18 8.32 19.45
C GLN A 298 -13.15 7.69 20.45
N LYS A 299 -13.72 8.51 21.33
CA LYS A 299 -14.63 8.02 22.38
C LYS A 299 -15.84 7.29 21.80
N ASP A 300 -16.42 7.85 20.73
CA ASP A 300 -17.52 7.27 19.97
C ASP A 300 -17.17 5.93 19.34
N LEU A 301 -15.95 5.78 18.81
CA LEU A 301 -15.46 4.50 18.31
C LEU A 301 -15.29 3.47 19.45
N SER A 302 -14.76 3.89 20.59
CA SER A 302 -14.62 3.02 21.76
C SER A 302 -15.98 2.50 22.26
N GLU A 303 -17.00 3.36 22.30
CA GLU A 303 -18.37 2.95 22.62
C GLU A 303 -18.93 1.99 21.55
N ALA A 304 -18.64 2.23 20.27
CA ALA A 304 -19.08 1.35 19.18
C ALA A 304 -18.46 -0.06 19.25
N TYR A 305 -17.20 -0.20 19.70
CA TYR A 305 -16.58 -1.51 19.92
C TYR A 305 -17.21 -2.31 21.08
N MET A 306 -17.89 -1.63 22.01
CA MET A 306 -18.66 -2.28 23.09
C MET A 306 -20.06 -2.73 22.65
N ASN A 307 -20.52 -2.29 21.48
CA ASN A 307 -21.82 -2.65 20.93
C ASN A 307 -21.73 -3.90 20.04
N GLU A 308 -22.38 -4.99 20.46
CA GLU A 308 -22.41 -6.28 19.74
C GLU A 308 -23.05 -6.19 18.34
N THR A 309 -23.84 -5.15 18.07
CA THR A 309 -24.38 -4.89 16.72
C THR A 309 -23.26 -4.55 15.74
N PHE A 310 -22.26 -3.79 16.18
CA PHE A 310 -21.14 -3.36 15.35
C PHE A 310 -19.94 -4.29 15.45
N ASN A 311 -19.62 -4.78 16.66
CA ASN A 311 -18.47 -5.64 16.88
C ASN A 311 -18.73 -7.07 16.37
N LYS A 312 -18.01 -7.45 15.32
CA LYS A 312 -18.07 -8.75 14.64
C LYS A 312 -17.03 -9.76 15.14
N GLY A 313 -16.39 -9.47 16.26
CA GLY A 313 -15.50 -10.39 16.95
C GLY A 313 -14.02 -10.18 16.64
N LYS A 314 -13.22 -11.22 16.83
CA LYS A 314 -11.75 -11.13 16.89
C LYS A 314 -11.12 -10.87 15.52
N LEU A 315 -10.03 -10.11 15.52
CA LEU A 315 -9.12 -9.98 14.39
C LEU A 315 -7.96 -10.99 14.56
N PRO A 316 -7.78 -11.97 13.66
CA PRO A 316 -6.82 -13.06 13.87
C PRO A 316 -5.40 -12.74 13.37
N PHE A 317 -5.09 -11.48 13.08
CA PHE A 317 -3.80 -11.05 12.58
C PHE A 317 -3.43 -9.67 13.09
N SER A 318 -2.15 -9.35 12.97
CA SER A 318 -1.57 -8.05 13.29
C SER A 318 -1.46 -7.18 12.04
N LEU A 319 -2.11 -6.01 12.06
CA LEU A 319 -2.14 -5.04 10.97
C LEU A 319 -2.38 -3.63 11.55
N GLY A 320 -1.31 -2.85 11.75
CA GLY A 320 -1.42 -1.50 12.31
C GLY A 320 -0.31 -1.15 13.30
N TYR A 321 -0.41 0.04 13.92
CA TYR A 321 0.62 0.53 14.86
C TYR A 321 0.77 -0.31 16.13
N HIS A 322 -0.28 -1.02 16.54
CA HIS A 322 -0.23 -1.91 17.70
C HIS A 322 0.46 -3.26 17.41
N TRP A 323 1.19 -3.41 16.30
CA TRP A 323 1.70 -4.70 15.78
C TRP A 323 2.40 -5.61 16.80
N GLY A 324 3.00 -5.03 17.86
CA GLY A 324 3.66 -5.75 18.96
C GLY A 324 2.73 -6.21 20.09
N SER A 325 1.48 -5.76 20.12
CA SER A 325 0.43 -6.22 21.02
C SER A 325 -0.66 -7.00 20.27
N LYS A 326 -1.54 -7.65 21.02
CA LYS A 326 -2.73 -8.34 20.48
C LYS A 326 -3.94 -7.40 20.31
N GLU A 327 -3.77 -6.11 20.58
CA GLU A 327 -4.82 -5.10 20.58
C GLU A 327 -4.88 -4.45 19.19
N GLN A 328 -5.37 -5.24 18.24
CA GLN A 328 -5.49 -4.83 16.85
C GLN A 328 -6.95 -4.52 16.55
N ASN A 329 -7.18 -3.52 15.71
CA ASN A 329 -8.51 -3.16 15.27
C ASN A 329 -8.56 -3.00 13.75
N GLN A 330 -9.66 -3.41 13.14
CA GLN A 330 -9.99 -3.15 11.74
C GLN A 330 -11.48 -2.87 11.63
N MET A 331 -11.83 -1.94 10.76
CA MET A 331 -13.18 -1.42 10.61
C MET A 331 -13.54 -1.52 9.14
N LEU A 332 -14.62 -2.24 8.85
CA LEU A 332 -15.18 -2.38 7.53
C LEU A 332 -16.50 -1.62 7.46
N TYR A 333 -16.52 -0.60 6.62
CA TYR A 333 -17.70 0.19 6.32
C TYR A 333 -18.18 -0.18 4.92
N ILE A 334 -19.46 -0.52 4.79
CA ILE A 334 -20.08 -0.85 3.50
C ILE A 334 -21.18 0.19 3.24
N LYS A 335 -21.12 0.89 2.12
CA LYS A 335 -22.11 1.93 1.79
C LYS A 335 -23.47 1.29 1.58
N LYS A 336 -24.54 1.86 2.14
CA LYS A 336 -25.92 1.35 1.95
C LYS A 336 -26.46 1.62 0.55
#